data_AF-A0A2L1TGG1-F1
#
_entry.id   AF-A0A2L1TGG1-F1
#
_cell.length_a   1.000
_cell.length_b   1.000
_cell.length_c   1.000
_cell.angle_alpha   90.00
_cell.angle_beta   90.00
_cell.angle_gamma   90.00
#
_symmetry.space_group_name_H-M   'P 1'
#
loop_
_entity.id
_entity.type
_entity.pdbx_description
1 polymer ?
#
loop_
_entity_poly.entity_id
_entity_poly.type
_entity_poly.pdbx_seq_one_letter_code
_entity_poly.pdbx_strand_id
1 'polypeptide(L)'
;LVDSMGDVVITNDGVTILKEIDVQHPAAKMVVEIAKTQDTERGDGTTSSVIIAGELLKEAEALIEQNIHPTIIANGYKMAAAESIKILDSIAVSVTPDDTEMLKRVSMTAMTGKSVGGEGEFLSEIAVKAVKAVAEKTQNGYTVDVDNIKVEKRTGGSIAETEIIEGIVIDKERVHPRMPTQVKKAQIALLSVAMEVKKTEVDAKIQIRDPSQMQRFLDEEEAVLKKMVDHVVASGANVVFC
;
A
#
# COMPACT_ATOMS: atom_id res chain seq x y z
N LEU A 1 -6.03 19.93 6.89
CA LEU A 1 -6.08 19.53 8.31
C LEU A 1 -4.69 19.75 8.86
N VAL A 2 -4.58 20.36 10.05
CA VAL A 2 -3.29 20.59 10.70
C VAL A 2 -3.30 19.75 11.95
N ASP A 3 -2.36 18.81 12.05
CA ASP A 3 -2.25 17.96 13.23
C ASP A 3 -1.64 18.75 14.42
N SER A 4 -1.52 18.09 15.57
CA SER A 4 -0.93 18.70 16.77
C SER A 4 0.58 18.97 16.65
N MET A 5 1.25 18.38 15.65
CA MET A 5 2.67 18.53 15.37
C MET A 5 2.96 19.58 14.29
N GLY A 6 1.92 20.12 13.64
CA GLY A 6 2.00 21.15 12.60
C GLY A 6 2.05 20.59 11.17
N ASP A 7 1.89 19.28 10.98
CA ASP A 7 1.81 18.66 9.65
C ASP A 7 0.49 19.02 8.98
N VAL A 8 0.58 19.47 7.73
CA VAL A 8 -0.56 19.94 6.95
C VAL A 8 -0.95 18.88 5.92
N VAL A 9 -2.11 18.26 6.12
CA VAL A 9 -2.70 17.31 5.18
C VAL A 9 -3.80 17.98 4.38
N ILE A 10 -3.68 17.98 3.05
CA ILE A 10 -4.71 18.45 2.12
C ILE A 10 -5.18 17.23 1.33
N THR A 11 -6.45 16.86 1.48
CA THR A 11 -7.03 15.68 0.83
C THR A 11 -8.52 15.86 0.63
N ASN A 12 -9.06 15.23 -0.42
CA ASN A 12 -10.50 15.06 -0.63
C ASN A 12 -10.99 13.66 -0.18
N ASP A 13 -10.09 12.81 0.32
CA ASP A 13 -10.47 11.50 0.79
C ASP A 13 -11.13 11.57 2.17
N GLY A 14 -12.38 11.09 2.24
CA GLY A 14 -13.21 11.16 3.44
C GLY A 14 -12.65 10.36 4.60
N VAL A 15 -12.04 9.19 4.36
CA VAL A 15 -11.47 8.39 5.45
C VAL A 15 -10.21 9.03 6.01
N THR A 16 -9.36 9.63 5.17
CA THR A 16 -8.19 10.39 5.63
C THR A 16 -8.64 11.58 6.47
N ILE A 17 -9.67 12.33 6.05
CA ILE A 17 -10.22 13.44 6.84
C ILE A 17 -10.69 12.95 8.22
N LEU A 18 -11.44 11.85 8.27
CA LEU A 18 -11.99 11.30 9.51
C LEU A 18 -10.93 10.68 10.44
N LYS A 19 -9.80 10.23 9.90
CA LYS A 19 -8.65 9.73 10.67
C LYS A 19 -7.86 10.88 11.31
N GLU A 20 -7.72 12.00 10.61
CA GLU A 20 -6.96 13.18 11.06
C GLU A 20 -7.74 14.06 12.05
N ILE A 21 -9.08 14.00 12.03
CA ILE A 21 -9.90 14.74 13.00
C ILE A 21 -9.97 13.97 14.32
N ASP A 22 -9.66 14.66 15.42
CA ASP A 22 -9.81 14.10 16.78
C ASP A 22 -11.28 14.06 17.21
N VAL A 23 -11.96 12.97 16.85
CA VAL A 23 -13.38 12.75 17.17
C VAL A 23 -13.54 12.25 18.61
N GLN A 24 -14.14 13.06 19.47
CA GLN A 24 -14.35 12.73 20.88
C GLN A 24 -15.60 11.87 21.13
N HIS A 25 -16.69 12.11 20.41
CA HIS A 25 -17.98 11.45 20.68
C HIS A 25 -17.96 9.97 20.22
N PRO A 26 -18.32 8.99 21.09
CA PRO A 26 -18.27 7.56 20.74
C PRO A 26 -19.09 7.18 19.49
N ALA A 27 -20.30 7.74 19.33
CA ALA A 27 -21.10 7.46 18.13
C ALA A 27 -20.43 7.97 16.85
N ALA A 28 -19.73 9.10 16.91
CA ALA A 28 -19.00 9.61 15.76
C ALA A 28 -17.76 8.74 15.46
N LYS A 29 -17.09 8.18 16.49
CA LYS A 29 -16.05 7.15 16.28
C LYS A 29 -16.58 5.92 15.54
N MET A 30 -17.80 5.47 15.84
CA MET A 30 -18.42 4.36 15.09
C MET A 30 -18.62 4.70 13.61
N VAL A 31 -18.97 5.95 13.28
CA VAL A 31 -19.09 6.41 11.89
C VAL A 31 -17.72 6.41 11.19
N VAL A 32 -16.64 6.77 11.89
CA VAL A 32 -15.27 6.66 11.35
C VAL A 32 -14.93 5.21 10.98
N GLU A 33 -15.35 4.23 11.77
CA GLU A 33 -15.12 2.80 11.48
C GLU A 33 -15.85 2.32 10.21
N ILE A 34 -17.00 2.90 9.87
CA ILE A 34 -17.70 2.61 8.60
C ILE A 34 -16.83 3.06 7.42
N ALA A 35 -16.27 4.27 7.48
CA ALA A 35 -15.39 4.79 6.43
C ALA A 35 -14.13 3.94 6.28
N LYS A 36 -13.50 3.53 7.39
CA LYS A 36 -12.32 2.65 7.39
C LYS A 36 -12.61 1.28 6.76
N THR A 37 -13.75 0.68 7.10
CA THR A 37 -14.12 -0.64 6.56
C THR A 37 -14.35 -0.54 5.04
N GLN A 38 -15.01 0.52 4.59
CA GLN A 38 -15.23 0.76 3.16
C GLN A 38 -13.92 0.97 2.40
N ASP A 39 -12.97 1.71 2.98
CA ASP A 39 -11.64 1.93 2.43
C ASP A 39 -10.86 0.61 2.25
N THR A 40 -10.79 -0.22 3.30
CA THR A 40 -10.06 -1.50 3.26
C THR A 40 -10.67 -2.49 2.27
N GLU A 41 -12.01 -2.59 2.21
CA GLU A 41 -12.68 -3.61 1.40
C GLU A 41 -12.84 -3.21 -0.08
N ARG A 42 -13.01 -1.91 -0.37
CA ARG A 42 -13.38 -1.42 -1.71
C ARG A 42 -12.55 -0.24 -2.20
N GLY A 43 -11.92 0.54 -1.32
CA GLY A 43 -11.05 1.66 -1.67
C GLY A 43 -11.73 2.93 -2.20
N ASP A 44 -13.04 2.90 -2.49
CA ASP A 44 -13.82 4.06 -2.91
C ASP A 44 -15.20 4.11 -2.23
N GLY A 45 -15.83 5.29 -2.22
CA GLY A 45 -17.13 5.52 -1.62
C GLY A 45 -17.10 5.73 -0.10
N THR A 46 -15.93 6.00 0.48
CA THR A 46 -15.74 6.27 1.92
C THR A 46 -16.60 7.45 2.41
N THR A 47 -16.69 8.52 1.61
CA THR A 47 -17.55 9.67 1.89
C THR A 47 -19.03 9.32 1.75
N SER A 48 -19.39 8.57 0.70
CA SER A 48 -20.78 8.18 0.44
C SER A 48 -21.34 7.28 1.54
N SER A 49 -20.55 6.30 2.04
CA SER A 49 -20.99 5.41 3.12
C SER A 49 -21.30 6.18 4.40
N VAL A 50 -20.49 7.19 4.73
CA VAL A 50 -20.68 8.06 5.89
C VAL A 50 -21.93 8.92 5.75
N ILE A 51 -22.13 9.53 4.58
CA ILE A 51 -23.32 10.36 4.32
C ILE A 51 -24.60 9.51 4.39
N ILE A 52 -24.60 8.32 3.79
CA ILE A 52 -25.74 7.40 3.83
C ILE A 52 -26.03 6.97 5.27
N ALA A 53 -25.01 6.65 6.07
CA ALA A 53 -25.19 6.31 7.47
C ALA A 53 -25.80 7.47 8.26
N GLY A 54 -25.34 8.70 8.03
CA GLY A 54 -25.90 9.91 8.65
C GLY A 54 -27.38 10.14 8.28
N GLU A 55 -27.73 10.03 7.00
CA GLU A 55 -29.11 10.23 6.55
C GLU A 55 -30.05 9.14 7.07
N LEU A 56 -29.61 7.87 7.11
CA LEU A 56 -30.38 6.78 7.69
C LEU A 56 -30.68 6.98 9.18
N LEU A 57 -29.73 7.55 9.93
CA LEU A 57 -29.91 7.88 11.35
C LEU A 57 -30.90 9.02 11.54
N LYS A 58 -30.85 10.06 10.69
CA LYS A 58 -31.79 11.17 10.69
C LYS A 58 -33.22 10.70 10.37
N GLU A 59 -33.41 9.84 9.38
CA GLU A 59 -34.72 9.26 9.10
C GLU A 59 -35.20 8.32 10.23
N ALA A 60 -34.27 7.62 10.89
CA ALA A 60 -34.61 6.79 12.05
C ALA A 60 -35.09 7.65 13.24
N GLU A 61 -34.53 8.84 13.45
CA GLU A 61 -34.98 9.79 14.47
C GLU A 61 -36.46 10.17 14.25
N ALA A 62 -36.84 10.52 13.01
CA ALA A 62 -38.23 10.85 12.67
C ALA A 62 -39.22 9.70 12.93
N LEU A 63 -38.79 8.44 12.79
CA LEU A 63 -39.60 7.27 13.11
C LEU A 63 -39.70 7.02 14.63
N ILE A 64 -38.62 7.31 15.37
CA ILE A 64 -38.61 7.23 16.84
C ILE A 64 -39.56 8.27 17.43
N GLU A 65 -39.59 9.49 16.89
CA GLU A 65 -40.52 10.55 17.29
C GLU A 65 -41.99 10.15 17.10
N GLN A 66 -42.26 9.28 16.12
CA GLN A 66 -43.58 8.67 15.89
C GLN A 66 -43.87 7.49 16.84
N ASN A 67 -43.06 7.28 17.87
CA ASN A 67 -43.14 6.19 18.85
C ASN A 67 -42.98 4.78 18.23
N ILE A 68 -42.26 4.66 17.12
CA ILE A 68 -41.90 3.34 16.57
C ILE A 68 -40.72 2.79 17.36
N HIS A 69 -40.84 1.55 17.83
CA HIS A 69 -39.80 0.91 18.63
C HIS A 69 -38.50 0.73 17.81
N PRO A 70 -37.30 1.12 18.31
CA PRO A 70 -36.04 1.08 17.55
C PRO A 70 -35.70 -0.29 16.95
N THR A 71 -36.07 -1.39 17.62
CA THR A 71 -35.89 -2.76 17.11
C THR A 71 -36.65 -3.00 15.80
N ILE A 72 -37.84 -2.41 15.63
CA ILE A 72 -38.64 -2.54 14.41
C ILE A 72 -37.93 -1.80 13.27
N ILE A 73 -37.42 -0.59 13.53
CA ILE A 73 -36.68 0.22 12.57
C ILE A 73 -35.42 -0.53 12.12
N ALA A 74 -34.63 -1.05 13.07
CA ALA A 74 -33.41 -1.79 12.77
C ALA A 74 -33.68 -3.05 11.93
N ASN A 75 -34.76 -3.80 12.24
CA ASN A 75 -35.16 -4.95 11.43
C ASN A 75 -35.63 -4.53 10.03
N GLY A 76 -36.39 -3.45 9.91
CA GLY A 76 -36.81 -2.87 8.64
C GLY A 76 -35.62 -2.47 7.76
N TYR A 77 -34.63 -1.80 8.32
CA TYR A 77 -33.40 -1.43 7.61
C TYR A 77 -32.57 -2.64 7.18
N LYS A 78 -32.50 -3.70 7.99
CA LYS A 78 -31.85 -4.96 7.57
C LYS A 78 -32.54 -5.60 6.38
N MET A 79 -33.88 -5.61 6.38
CA MET A 79 -34.66 -6.12 5.25
C MET A 79 -34.47 -5.26 4.00
N ALA A 80 -34.49 -3.93 4.15
CA ALA A 80 -34.27 -3.00 3.07
C ALA A 80 -32.86 -3.15 2.47
N ALA A 81 -31.83 -3.26 3.31
CA ALA A 81 -30.45 -3.47 2.85
C ALA A 81 -30.30 -4.76 2.05
N ALA A 82 -30.90 -5.86 2.50
CA ALA A 82 -30.87 -7.13 1.78
C ALA A 82 -31.57 -7.04 0.40
N GLU A 83 -32.67 -6.29 0.30
CA GLU A 83 -33.36 -6.08 -0.96
C GLU A 83 -32.59 -5.13 -1.90
N SER A 84 -31.99 -4.08 -1.35
CA SER A 84 -31.13 -3.16 -2.11
C SER A 84 -29.96 -3.88 -2.78
N ILE A 85 -29.35 -4.87 -2.11
CA ILE A 85 -28.28 -5.68 -2.71
C ILE A 85 -28.81 -6.46 -3.94
N LYS A 86 -29.98 -7.10 -3.83
CA LYS A 86 -30.57 -7.82 -4.98
C LYS A 86 -30.88 -6.88 -6.15
N ILE A 87 -31.38 -5.68 -5.85
CA ILE A 87 -31.64 -4.66 -6.87
C ILE A 87 -30.32 -4.26 -7.54
N LEU A 88 -29.26 -3.99 -6.76
CA LEU A 88 -27.94 -3.67 -7.29
C LEU A 88 -27.40 -4.79 -8.19
N ASP A 89 -27.53 -6.05 -7.78
CA ASP A 89 -27.13 -7.21 -8.61
C ASP A 89 -27.93 -7.29 -9.91
N SER A 90 -29.21 -6.93 -9.89
CA SER A 90 -30.08 -6.97 -11.08
C SER A 90 -29.78 -5.86 -12.11
N ILE A 91 -29.28 -4.72 -11.65
CA ILE A 91 -28.93 -3.56 -12.51
C ILE A 91 -27.44 -3.51 -12.83
N ALA A 92 -26.63 -4.37 -12.22
CA ALA A 92 -25.19 -4.42 -12.41
C ALA A 92 -24.86 -4.75 -13.87
N VAL A 93 -24.07 -3.88 -14.51
CA VAL A 93 -23.56 -4.12 -15.86
C VAL A 93 -22.35 -5.03 -15.76
N SER A 94 -22.46 -6.23 -16.33
CA SER A 94 -21.33 -7.17 -16.38
C SER A 94 -20.24 -6.65 -17.33
N VAL A 95 -19.00 -6.65 -16.85
CA VAL A 95 -17.82 -6.21 -17.62
C VAL A 95 -16.83 -7.36 -17.68
N THR A 96 -16.19 -7.56 -18.83
CA THR A 96 -15.11 -8.55 -18.96
C THR A 96 -13.83 -8.01 -18.33
N PRO A 97 -13.10 -8.80 -17.50
CA PRO A 97 -11.88 -8.35 -16.82
C PRO A 97 -10.77 -7.83 -17.74
N ASP A 98 -10.75 -8.26 -19.01
CA ASP A 98 -9.74 -7.83 -19.99
C ASP A 98 -10.12 -6.52 -20.73
N ASP A 99 -11.32 -5.99 -20.50
CA ASP A 99 -11.80 -4.74 -21.13
C ASP A 99 -11.05 -3.54 -20.55
N THR A 100 -9.99 -3.18 -21.26
CA THR A 100 -9.08 -2.11 -20.83
C THR A 100 -9.76 -0.74 -20.90
N GLU A 101 -10.70 -0.55 -21.83
CA GLU A 101 -11.40 0.73 -21.99
C GLU A 101 -12.37 0.95 -20.83
N MET A 102 -13.13 -0.09 -20.47
CA MET A 102 -14.02 0.01 -19.32
C MET A 102 -13.26 0.18 -18.01
N LEU A 103 -12.12 -0.51 -17.82
CA LEU A 103 -11.25 -0.31 -16.66
C LEU A 103 -10.69 1.12 -16.59
N LYS A 104 -10.29 1.70 -17.71
CA LYS A 104 -9.87 3.11 -17.78
C LYS A 104 -11.00 4.04 -17.36
N ARG A 105 -12.23 3.82 -17.85
CA ARG A 105 -13.40 4.63 -17.48
C ARG A 105 -13.71 4.55 -15.98
N VAL A 106 -13.61 3.37 -15.38
CA VAL A 106 -13.77 3.18 -13.94
C VAL A 106 -12.70 3.94 -13.17
N SER A 107 -11.44 3.82 -13.58
CA SER A 107 -10.32 4.53 -12.97
C SER A 107 -10.46 6.05 -13.07
N MET A 108 -10.81 6.57 -14.25
CA MET A 108 -11.07 8.00 -14.45
C MET A 108 -12.21 8.51 -13.55
N THR A 109 -13.28 7.73 -13.41
CA THR A 109 -14.40 8.09 -12.53
C THR A 109 -13.95 8.18 -11.08
N ALA A 110 -13.18 7.20 -10.60
CA ALA A 110 -12.64 7.19 -9.23
C ALA A 110 -11.63 8.32 -8.94
N MET A 111 -11.00 8.89 -9.97
CA MET A 111 -10.10 10.04 -9.86
C MET A 111 -10.83 11.39 -9.98
N THR A 112 -12.08 11.40 -10.46
CA THR A 112 -12.84 12.64 -10.67
C THR A 112 -13.13 13.33 -9.34
N GLY A 113 -12.88 14.65 -9.28
CA GLY A 113 -13.06 15.44 -8.06
C GLY A 113 -11.90 15.38 -7.07
N LYS A 114 -10.83 14.63 -7.36
CA LYS A 114 -9.57 14.66 -6.60
C LYS A 114 -8.62 15.69 -7.20
N SER A 115 -7.57 16.07 -6.47
CA SER A 115 -6.53 17.03 -6.90
C SER A 115 -5.57 16.45 -7.95
N VAL A 116 -6.14 15.75 -8.94
CA VAL A 116 -5.42 15.03 -10.00
C VAL A 116 -5.33 15.88 -11.27
N GLY A 117 -5.99 17.05 -11.30
CA GLY A 117 -5.88 18.03 -12.38
C GLY A 117 -6.49 17.53 -13.70
N GLY A 118 -5.85 17.90 -14.81
CA GLY A 118 -6.20 17.45 -16.17
C GLY A 118 -5.52 16.12 -16.55
N GLU A 119 -4.67 15.59 -15.67
CA GLU A 119 -3.81 14.42 -15.87
C GLU A 119 -4.51 13.11 -15.50
N GLY A 120 -5.81 13.15 -15.18
CA GLY A 120 -6.57 11.96 -14.77
C GLY A 120 -6.59 10.84 -15.82
N GLU A 121 -6.62 11.18 -17.11
CA GLU A 121 -6.54 10.19 -18.20
C GLU A 121 -5.20 9.46 -18.16
N PHE A 122 -4.09 10.20 -18.15
CA PHE A 122 -2.73 9.67 -18.07
C PHE A 122 -2.52 8.75 -16.86
N LEU A 123 -2.95 9.19 -15.67
CA LEU A 123 -2.83 8.39 -14.45
C LEU A 123 -3.73 7.16 -14.47
N SER A 124 -4.90 7.24 -15.11
CA SER A 124 -5.78 6.08 -15.30
C SER A 124 -5.13 5.04 -16.20
N GLU A 125 -4.41 5.45 -17.26
CA GLU A 125 -3.66 4.52 -18.10
C GLU A 125 -2.56 3.79 -17.32
N ILE A 126 -1.82 4.53 -16.49
CA ILE A 126 -0.76 3.97 -15.63
C ILE A 126 -1.37 2.99 -14.62
N ALA A 127 -2.44 3.38 -13.93
CA ALA A 127 -3.11 2.54 -12.93
C ALA A 127 -3.61 1.23 -13.54
N VAL A 128 -4.28 1.29 -14.69
CA VAL A 128 -4.76 0.09 -15.39
C VAL A 128 -3.59 -0.78 -15.86
N LYS A 129 -2.50 -0.18 -16.37
CA LYS A 129 -1.32 -0.94 -16.78
C LYS A 129 -0.67 -1.65 -15.58
N ALA A 130 -0.56 -0.98 -14.43
CA ALA A 130 -0.01 -1.56 -13.21
C ALA A 130 -0.85 -2.73 -12.70
N VAL A 131 -2.18 -2.55 -12.60
CA VAL A 131 -3.10 -3.60 -12.15
C VAL A 131 -3.06 -4.81 -13.09
N LYS A 132 -3.04 -4.61 -14.42
CA LYS A 132 -2.94 -5.72 -15.37
C LYS A 132 -1.61 -6.46 -15.30
N ALA A 133 -0.52 -5.81 -14.89
CA ALA A 133 0.78 -6.45 -14.74
C ALA A 133 0.85 -7.37 -13.51
N VAL A 134 0.12 -7.05 -12.44
CA VAL A 134 0.09 -7.84 -11.19
C VAL A 134 -1.10 -8.79 -11.09
N ALA A 135 -2.09 -8.68 -11.99
CA ALA A 135 -3.29 -9.50 -11.94
C ALA A 135 -2.98 -10.97 -12.26
N GLU A 136 -3.27 -11.84 -11.30
CA GLU A 136 -3.12 -13.29 -11.46
C GLU A 136 -4.46 -13.94 -11.82
N LYS A 137 -4.44 -14.80 -12.84
CA LYS A 137 -5.63 -15.55 -13.25
C LYS A 137 -5.76 -16.79 -12.38
N THR A 138 -6.79 -16.82 -11.54
CA THR A 138 -7.14 -17.97 -10.70
C THR A 138 -8.31 -18.75 -11.31
N GLN A 139 -8.60 -19.94 -10.79
CA GLN A 139 -9.70 -20.78 -11.32
C GLN A 139 -11.08 -20.11 -11.21
N ASN A 140 -11.25 -19.17 -10.28
CA ASN A 140 -12.50 -18.45 -10.01
C ASN A 140 -12.52 -17.00 -10.54
N GLY A 141 -11.50 -16.56 -11.29
CA GLY A 141 -11.45 -15.22 -11.84
C GLY A 141 -10.05 -14.61 -11.84
N TYR A 142 -9.96 -13.34 -11.45
CA TYR A 142 -8.70 -12.61 -11.32
C TYR A 142 -8.53 -12.21 -9.85
N THR A 143 -7.33 -12.41 -9.33
CA THR A 143 -6.93 -11.94 -8.00
C THR A 143 -5.82 -10.91 -8.20
N VAL A 144 -6.00 -9.75 -7.60
CA VAL A 144 -5.04 -8.64 -7.65
C VAL A 144 -4.60 -8.38 -6.23
N ASP A 145 -3.32 -8.57 -5.97
CA ASP A 145 -2.70 -8.11 -4.73
C ASP A 145 -2.13 -6.70 -4.95
N VAL A 146 -2.69 -5.73 -4.23
CA VAL A 146 -2.32 -4.32 -4.33
C VAL A 146 -0.93 -4.08 -3.73
N ASP A 147 -0.46 -4.94 -2.83
CA ASP A 147 0.87 -4.83 -2.22
C ASP A 147 2.00 -5.05 -3.24
N ASN A 148 1.71 -5.71 -4.37
CA ASN A 148 2.64 -5.85 -5.49
C ASN A 148 2.83 -4.56 -6.31
N ILE A 149 1.98 -3.54 -6.10
CA ILE A 149 2.09 -2.24 -6.78
C ILE A 149 2.72 -1.23 -5.82
N LYS A 150 4.02 -1.00 -5.96
CA LYS A 150 4.73 -0.01 -5.15
C LYS A 150 4.59 1.40 -5.73
N VAL A 151 4.03 2.33 -4.95
CA VAL A 151 3.98 3.76 -5.28
C VAL A 151 5.11 4.50 -4.57
N GLU A 152 6.13 4.94 -5.33
CA GLU A 152 7.25 5.72 -4.80
C GLU A 152 7.06 7.21 -5.12
N LYS A 153 7.14 8.07 -4.11
CA LYS A 153 6.91 9.52 -4.25
C LYS A 153 8.23 10.27 -4.10
N ARG A 154 8.61 11.05 -5.12
CA ARG A 154 9.77 11.95 -5.07
C ARG A 154 9.29 13.39 -5.18
N THR A 155 9.91 14.27 -4.39
CA THR A 155 9.67 15.71 -4.49
C THR A 155 10.41 16.26 -5.70
N GLY A 156 9.74 17.13 -6.45
CA GLY A 156 10.23 17.65 -7.73
C GLY A 156 9.50 17.03 -8.92
N GLY A 157 9.47 17.76 -10.04
CA GLY A 157 8.73 17.38 -11.24
C GLY A 157 7.24 17.72 -11.19
N SER A 158 6.55 17.40 -12.28
CA SER A 158 5.10 17.54 -12.45
C SER A 158 4.39 16.18 -12.43
N ILE A 159 3.06 16.17 -12.23
CA ILE A 159 2.26 14.93 -12.26
C ILE A 159 2.42 14.20 -13.60
N ALA A 160 2.60 14.95 -14.70
CA ALA A 160 2.82 14.42 -16.04
C ALA A 160 4.15 13.66 -16.21
N GLU A 161 5.10 13.80 -15.30
CA GLU A 161 6.37 13.07 -15.30
C GLU A 161 6.29 11.72 -14.57
N THR A 162 5.11 11.36 -14.04
CA THR A 162 4.90 10.07 -13.38
C THR A 162 5.05 8.95 -14.39
N GLU A 163 5.90 7.96 -14.13
CA GLU A 163 6.08 6.82 -15.01
C GLU A 163 5.86 5.49 -14.29
N ILE A 164 5.45 4.49 -15.06
CA ILE A 164 5.37 3.10 -14.59
C ILE A 164 6.69 2.40 -14.88
N ILE A 165 7.34 1.93 -13.82
CA ILE A 165 8.57 1.15 -13.91
C ILE A 165 8.20 -0.32 -13.77
N GLU A 166 8.44 -1.11 -14.82
CA GLU A 166 8.27 -2.56 -14.81
C GLU A 166 9.43 -3.22 -14.04
N GLY A 167 9.42 -3.03 -12.72
CA GLY A 167 10.46 -3.43 -11.80
C GLY A 167 10.23 -2.86 -10.41
N ILE A 168 11.29 -2.72 -9.63
CA ILE A 168 11.22 -2.20 -8.26
C ILE A 168 12.06 -0.94 -8.16
N VAL A 169 11.46 0.14 -7.66
CA VAL A 169 12.16 1.36 -7.25
C VAL A 169 12.47 1.26 -5.77
N ILE A 170 13.73 1.49 -5.39
CA ILE A 170 14.17 1.43 -4.00
C ILE A 170 14.80 2.78 -3.65
N ASP A 171 14.33 3.39 -2.55
CA ASP A 171 14.95 4.57 -1.97
C ASP A 171 16.19 4.20 -1.16
N LYS A 172 17.23 3.75 -1.86
CA LYS A 172 18.54 3.44 -1.29
C LYS A 172 19.65 3.87 -2.23
N GLU A 173 20.78 4.19 -1.63
CA GLU A 173 22.01 4.51 -2.34
C GLU A 173 22.97 3.32 -2.35
N ARG A 174 23.89 3.34 -3.31
CA ARG A 174 25.03 2.42 -3.34
C ARG A 174 25.89 2.60 -2.09
N VAL A 175 26.29 1.48 -1.49
CA VAL A 175 27.11 1.48 -0.27
C VAL A 175 28.49 2.08 -0.51
N HIS A 176 29.10 1.84 -1.69
CA HIS A 176 30.47 2.28 -1.97
C HIS A 176 30.55 3.13 -3.28
N PRO A 177 31.23 4.29 -3.29
CA PRO A 177 31.30 5.16 -4.47
C PRO A 177 31.96 4.54 -5.71
N ARG A 178 32.88 3.59 -5.51
CA ARG A 178 33.53 2.82 -6.59
C ARG A 178 32.63 1.75 -7.22
N MET A 179 31.46 1.47 -6.65
CA MET A 179 30.50 0.55 -7.28
C MET A 179 29.90 1.18 -8.53
N PRO A 180 29.65 0.39 -9.59
CA PRO A 180 29.09 0.87 -10.83
C PRO A 180 27.72 1.52 -10.59
N THR A 181 27.47 2.65 -11.25
CA THR A 181 26.17 3.34 -11.19
C THR A 181 25.12 2.67 -12.08
N GLN A 182 25.56 1.98 -13.13
CA GLN A 182 24.68 1.30 -14.07
C GLN A 182 25.23 -0.09 -14.40
N VAL A 183 24.38 -1.11 -14.27
CA VAL A 183 24.71 -2.50 -14.59
C VAL A 183 23.74 -2.97 -15.67
N LYS A 184 24.26 -3.33 -16.85
CA LYS A 184 23.47 -3.93 -17.93
C LYS A 184 23.42 -5.45 -17.75
N LYS A 185 22.26 -6.08 -18.00
CA LYS A 185 22.03 -7.52 -17.77
C LYS A 185 22.39 -7.93 -16.33
N ALA A 186 21.72 -7.28 -15.37
CA ALA A 186 21.97 -7.53 -13.96
C ALA A 186 21.50 -8.95 -13.54
N GLN A 187 22.33 -9.64 -12.79
CA GLN A 187 22.02 -10.86 -12.04
C GLN A 187 21.97 -10.45 -10.57
N ILE A 188 20.75 -10.40 -10.05
CA ILE A 188 20.45 -9.83 -8.73
C ILE A 188 20.45 -10.94 -7.68
N ALA A 189 21.28 -10.81 -6.65
CA ALA A 189 21.24 -11.63 -5.45
C ALA A 189 20.48 -10.90 -4.33
N LEU A 190 19.57 -11.61 -3.67
CA LEU A 190 18.87 -11.13 -2.48
C LEU A 190 19.41 -11.88 -1.26
N LEU A 191 20.02 -11.15 -0.34
CA LEU A 191 20.54 -11.66 0.91
C LEU A 191 19.67 -11.11 2.04
N SER A 192 19.11 -11.98 2.86
CA SER A 192 18.39 -11.58 4.08
C SER A 192 19.32 -11.47 5.29
N VAL A 193 20.64 -11.56 5.08
CA VAL A 193 21.65 -11.63 6.13
C VAL A 193 22.69 -10.54 5.92
N ALA A 194 23.09 -9.89 7.02
CA ALA A 194 24.15 -8.90 6.98
C ALA A 194 25.49 -9.53 6.58
N MET A 195 26.22 -8.85 5.70
CA MET A 195 27.58 -9.22 5.31
C MET A 195 28.57 -8.69 6.34
N GLU A 196 28.55 -9.27 7.53
CA GLU A 196 29.42 -8.91 8.65
C GLU A 196 29.97 -10.14 9.37
N VAL A 197 31.00 -9.93 10.19
CA VAL A 197 31.55 -11.00 11.05
C VAL A 197 30.48 -11.38 12.07
N LYS A 198 29.92 -12.58 11.93
CA LYS A 198 28.87 -13.08 12.81
C LYS A 198 29.41 -13.29 14.22
N LYS A 199 28.76 -12.67 15.19
CA LYS A 199 28.95 -13.00 16.60
C LYS A 199 28.18 -14.28 16.92
N THR A 200 28.72 -15.07 17.84
CA THR A 200 28.02 -16.24 18.36
C THR A 200 26.81 -15.80 19.19
N GLU A 201 25.72 -16.56 19.12
CA GLU A 201 24.52 -16.30 19.96
C GLU A 201 24.82 -16.49 21.46
N VAL A 202 25.81 -17.32 21.78
CA VAL A 202 26.33 -17.50 23.13
C VAL A 202 27.47 -16.51 23.36
N ASP A 203 27.54 -15.96 24.58
CA ASP A 203 28.62 -15.07 25.01
C ASP A 203 30.00 -15.74 24.85
N ALA A 204 30.69 -15.39 23.78
CA ALA A 204 32.07 -15.78 23.54
C ALA A 204 32.98 -14.56 23.70
N LYS A 205 34.04 -14.70 24.52
CA LYS A 205 35.08 -13.67 24.68
C LYS A 205 36.41 -14.23 24.26
N ILE A 206 37.11 -13.48 23.43
CA ILE A 206 38.44 -13.84 22.96
C ILE A 206 39.46 -13.35 23.98
N GLN A 207 40.28 -14.25 24.51
CA GLN A 207 41.40 -13.91 25.39
C GLN A 207 42.71 -13.96 24.60
N ILE A 208 43.27 -12.78 24.33
CA ILE A 208 44.55 -12.64 23.62
C ILE A 208 45.68 -12.77 24.65
N ARG A 209 46.55 -13.78 24.46
CA ARG A 209 47.69 -14.05 25.37
C ARG A 209 49.03 -13.62 24.80
N ASP A 210 49.11 -13.40 23.48
CA ASP A 210 50.31 -13.01 22.77
C ASP A 210 49.98 -11.98 21.68
N PRO A 211 50.84 -10.97 21.43
CA PRO A 211 50.61 -9.98 20.38
C PRO A 211 50.41 -10.56 18.98
N SER A 212 51.04 -11.71 18.66
CA SER A 212 50.88 -12.38 17.35
C SER A 212 49.48 -12.96 17.13
N GLN A 213 48.75 -13.27 18.21
CA GLN A 213 47.38 -13.77 18.12
C GLN A 213 46.39 -12.69 17.71
N MET A 214 46.68 -11.43 18.05
CA MET A 214 45.84 -10.30 17.64
C MET A 214 45.84 -10.14 16.13
N GLN A 215 47.02 -10.21 15.48
CA GLN A 215 47.12 -10.12 14.03
C GLN A 215 46.42 -11.28 13.33
N ARG A 216 46.64 -12.53 13.79
CA ARG A 216 45.97 -13.71 13.22
C ARG A 216 44.45 -13.64 13.29
N PHE A 217 43.92 -13.04 14.35
CA PHE A 217 42.48 -12.88 14.50
C PHE A 217 41.91 -11.88 13.50
N LEU A 218 42.58 -10.73 13.32
CA LEU A 218 42.20 -9.73 12.31
C LEU A 218 42.27 -10.32 10.90
N ASP A 219 43.32 -11.08 10.60
CA ASP A 219 43.49 -11.74 9.30
C ASP A 219 42.37 -12.77 9.04
N GLU A 220 41.92 -13.50 10.07
CA GLU A 220 40.81 -14.47 9.94
C GLU A 220 39.46 -13.77 9.77
N GLU A 221 39.20 -12.66 10.49
CA GLU A 221 37.99 -11.85 10.28
C GLU A 221 37.92 -11.31 8.84
N GLU A 222 39.04 -10.79 8.33
CA GLU A 222 39.15 -10.34 6.93
C GLU A 222 38.94 -11.51 5.95
N ALA A 223 39.54 -12.67 6.22
CA ALA A 223 39.38 -13.86 5.39
C ALA A 223 37.94 -14.38 5.36
N VAL A 224 37.20 -14.31 6.48
CA VAL A 224 35.79 -14.69 6.54
C VAL A 224 34.94 -13.75 5.68
N LEU A 225 35.12 -12.43 5.81
CA LEU A 225 34.41 -11.45 4.99
C LEU A 225 34.72 -11.63 3.50
N LYS A 226 36.00 -11.83 3.16
CA LYS A 226 36.44 -12.07 1.79
C LYS A 226 35.82 -13.34 1.21
N LYS A 227 35.79 -14.44 1.97
CA LYS A 227 35.11 -15.67 1.57
C LYS A 227 33.63 -15.41 1.27
N MET A 228 32.91 -14.65 2.10
CA MET A 228 31.50 -14.33 1.82
C MET A 228 31.33 -13.60 0.49
N VAL A 229 32.17 -12.60 0.22
CA VAL A 229 32.14 -11.87 -1.07
C VAL A 229 32.51 -12.79 -2.23
N ASP A 230 33.52 -13.64 -2.09
CA ASP A 230 33.95 -14.59 -3.13
C ASP A 230 32.82 -15.58 -3.49
N HIS A 231 32.00 -16.00 -2.52
CA HIS A 231 30.82 -16.85 -2.78
C HIS A 231 29.76 -16.11 -3.60
N VAL A 232 29.54 -14.82 -3.31
CA VAL A 232 28.61 -13.99 -4.10
C VAL A 232 29.13 -13.83 -5.53
N VAL A 233 30.42 -13.56 -5.71
CA VAL A 233 31.04 -13.45 -7.03
C VAL A 233 30.96 -14.77 -7.79
N ALA A 234 31.20 -15.91 -7.12
CA ALA A 234 31.11 -17.24 -7.72
C ALA A 234 29.70 -17.60 -8.20
N SER A 235 28.65 -17.03 -7.59
CA SER A 235 27.26 -17.20 -8.05
C SER A 235 26.98 -16.52 -9.40
N GLY A 236 27.86 -15.61 -9.86
CA GLY A 236 27.66 -14.78 -11.05
C GLY A 236 26.89 -13.48 -10.78
N ALA A 237 26.35 -13.29 -9.57
CA ALA A 237 25.63 -12.08 -9.21
C ALA A 237 26.50 -10.82 -9.38
N ASN A 238 25.95 -9.81 -10.06
CA ASN A 238 26.60 -8.52 -10.29
C ASN A 238 25.91 -7.36 -9.57
N VAL A 239 24.73 -7.61 -8.98
CA VAL A 239 24.00 -6.69 -8.09
C VAL A 239 23.54 -7.48 -6.88
N VAL A 240 23.68 -6.91 -5.69
CA VAL A 240 23.33 -7.56 -4.43
C VAL A 240 22.49 -6.60 -3.60
N PHE A 241 21.35 -7.07 -3.11
CA PHE A 241 20.61 -6.43 -2.03
C PHE A 241 20.80 -7.26 -0.77
N CYS A 242 21.28 -6.62 0.29
CA CYS A 242 21.56 -7.22 1.59
C CYS A 242 20.99 -6.36 2.71
#